data_AF-A0A1R1BF17-F1
#
_entry.id   AF-A0A1R1BF17-F1
#
_cell.length_a   1.000
_cell.length_b   1.000
_cell.length_c   1.000
_cell.angle_alpha   90.00
_cell.angle_beta   90.00
_cell.angle_gamma   90.00
#
_symmetry.space_group_name_H-M   'P 1'
#
loop_
_entity.id
_entity.type
_entity.pdbx_description
1 polymer ?
#
loop_
_entity_poly.entity_id
_entity_poly.type
_entity_poly.pdbx_seq_one_letter_code
_entity_poly.pdbx_strand_id
1 'polypeptide(L)'
;MVPALFGSAFFIFLLLQFIRTIPYELDEAAKIDGCSRFGIFARVIMPLITPALVTAAIFEFYWSWDNFFGAADLFRETAAVHHQRRPQSVRRPELRYRLVRHVCDGYAVADSAYSHHL
;
A
#
# COMPACT_ATOMS: atom_id res chain seq x y z
N MET A 1 -14.11 -5.82 -0.11
CA MET A 1 -13.96 -6.21 -1.53
C MET A 1 -14.97 -5.51 -2.46
N VAL A 2 -16.13 -5.07 -1.95
CA VAL A 2 -17.10 -4.23 -2.69
C VAL A 2 -16.53 -2.86 -3.17
N PRO A 3 -15.62 -2.17 -2.46
CA PRO A 3 -15.08 -0.89 -2.94
C PRO A 3 -14.15 -0.98 -4.15
N ALA A 4 -13.60 -2.17 -4.45
CA ALA A 4 -12.67 -2.36 -5.56
C ALA A 4 -13.36 -2.54 -6.92
N LEU A 5 -14.67 -2.83 -6.92
CA LEU A 5 -15.43 -3.15 -8.13
C LEU A 5 -16.01 -1.93 -8.86
N PHE A 6 -16.05 -0.76 -8.21
CA PHE A 6 -16.56 0.47 -8.82
C PHE A 6 -15.51 1.22 -9.68
N GLY A 7 -14.36 0.61 -9.94
CA GLY A 7 -13.17 1.35 -10.32
C GLY A 7 -12.72 2.25 -9.16
N SER A 8 -11.44 2.59 -9.08
CA SER A 8 -11.04 3.55 -8.05
C SER A 8 -11.86 4.84 -8.26
N ALA A 9 -12.45 5.40 -7.20
CA ALA A 9 -13.26 6.62 -7.28
C ALA A 9 -12.52 7.76 -8.00
N PHE A 10 -11.19 7.69 -7.99
CA PHE A 10 -10.27 8.53 -8.73
C PHE A 10 -10.49 8.47 -10.25
N PHE A 11 -10.71 7.32 -10.88
CA PHE A 11 -10.96 7.22 -12.33
C PHE A 11 -12.28 7.88 -12.73
N ILE A 12 -13.33 7.68 -11.93
CA ILE A 12 -14.61 8.35 -12.12
C ILE A 12 -14.44 9.86 -12.00
N PHE A 13 -13.68 10.32 -11.01
CA PHE A 13 -13.35 11.74 -10.85
C PHE A 13 -12.55 12.28 -12.05
N LEU A 14 -11.53 11.55 -12.52
CA LEU A 14 -10.70 11.92 -13.68
C LEU A 14 -11.56 12.10 -14.95
N LEU A 15 -12.44 11.13 -15.20
CA LEU A 15 -13.41 11.19 -16.31
C LEU A 15 -14.38 12.35 -16.15
N LEU A 16 -14.93 12.56 -14.96
CA LEU A 16 -15.85 13.66 -14.67
C LEU A 16 -15.20 15.02 -14.85
N GLN A 17 -13.92 15.18 -14.47
CA GLN A 17 -13.20 16.42 -14.72
C GLN A 17 -13.10 16.67 -16.21
N PHE A 18 -12.67 15.68 -17.00
CA PHE A 18 -12.59 15.80 -18.46
C PHE A 18 -13.94 16.14 -19.12
N ILE A 19 -15.02 15.48 -18.71
CA ILE A 19 -16.36 15.73 -19.24
C ILE A 19 -16.84 17.15 -18.89
N ARG A 20 -16.54 17.65 -17.69
CA ARG A 20 -16.88 19.01 -17.27
C ARG A 20 -16.08 20.08 -17.99
N THR A 21 -14.88 19.77 -18.48
CA THR A 21 -14.07 20.71 -19.26
C THR A 21 -14.63 20.94 -20.67
N ILE A 22 -15.57 20.12 -21.14
CA ILE A 22 -16.14 20.24 -22.49
C ILE A 22 -17.18 21.37 -22.50
N PRO A 23 -16.95 22.49 -23.22
CA PRO A 23 -17.94 23.56 -23.34
C PRO A 23 -19.14 23.10 -24.17
N TYR A 24 -20.34 23.56 -23.78
CA TYR A 24 -21.61 23.27 -24.49
C TYR A 24 -21.61 23.75 -25.95
N GLU A 25 -20.73 24.70 -26.28
CA GLU A 25 -20.51 25.24 -27.62
C GLU A 25 -20.15 24.16 -28.65
N LEU A 26 -19.45 23.10 -28.23
CA LEU A 26 -19.09 21.97 -29.10
C LEU A 26 -20.31 21.16 -29.55
N ASP A 27 -21.32 21.02 -28.69
CA ASP A 27 -22.57 20.32 -29.04
C ASP A 27 -23.40 21.16 -30.02
N GLU A 28 -23.41 22.49 -29.89
CA GLU A 28 -24.09 23.39 -30.84
C GLU A 28 -23.36 23.43 -32.19
N ALA A 29 -22.03 23.49 -32.21
CA ALA A 29 -21.25 23.41 -33.45
C ALA A 29 -21.51 22.09 -34.18
N ALA A 30 -21.53 20.96 -33.45
CA ALA A 30 -21.76 19.65 -34.04
C ALA A 30 -23.21 19.45 -34.56
N LYS A 31 -24.20 20.18 -34.00
CA LYS A 31 -25.56 20.26 -34.56
C LYS A 31 -25.60 21.10 -35.83
N ILE A 32 -24.87 22.22 -35.88
CA ILE A 32 -24.78 23.09 -37.07
C ILE A 32 -24.13 22.35 -38.24
N ASP A 33 -23.14 21.49 -37.96
CA ASP A 33 -22.48 20.62 -38.94
C ASP A 33 -23.36 19.46 -39.46
N GLY A 34 -24.63 19.37 -39.03
CA GLY A 34 -25.58 18.37 -39.51
C GLY A 34 -25.26 16.92 -39.10
N CYS A 35 -24.37 16.73 -38.13
CA CYS A 35 -24.00 15.42 -37.64
C CYS A 35 -25.13 14.78 -36.82
N SER A 36 -25.40 13.49 -37.05
CA SER A 36 -26.32 12.73 -36.21
C SER A 36 -25.77 12.61 -34.79
N ARG A 37 -26.63 12.47 -33.77
CA ARG A 37 -26.22 12.36 -32.35
C ARG A 37 -25.18 11.27 -32.09
N PHE A 38 -25.26 10.16 -32.83
CA PHE A 38 -24.27 9.07 -32.74
C PHE A 38 -22.94 9.43 -33.41
N GLY A 39 -22.98 10.21 -34.49
CA GLY A 39 -21.79 10.75 -35.14
C GLY A 39 -21.06 11.75 -34.25
N ILE A 40 -21.80 12.62 -33.55
CA ILE A 40 -21.22 13.57 -32.57
C ILE A 40 -20.47 12.81 -31.47
N PHE A 41 -21.08 11.74 -30.93
CA PHE A 41 -20.45 10.93 -29.89
C PHE A 41 -19.14 10.28 -30.35
N ALA A 42 -19.13 9.66 -31.54
CA ALA A 42 -17.96 8.95 -32.04
C ALA A 42 -16.84 9.86 -32.57
N ARG A 43 -17.18 11.03 -33.13
CA ARG A 43 -16.21 11.91 -33.81
C ARG A 43 -15.73 13.09 -32.98
N VAL A 44 -16.56 13.55 -32.04
CA VAL A 44 -16.24 14.71 -31.18
C VAL A 44 -15.94 14.23 -29.77
N ILE A 45 -16.87 13.50 -29.15
CA ILE A 45 -16.76 13.12 -27.74
C ILE A 45 -15.65 12.07 -27.52
N MET A 46 -15.59 11.02 -28.35
CA MET A 46 -14.58 9.95 -28.26
C MET A 46 -13.12 10.45 -28.23
N PRO A 47 -12.65 11.29 -29.18
CA PRO A 47 -11.29 11.83 -29.13
C PRO A 47 -11.05 12.75 -27.92
N LEU A 48 -12.07 13.46 -27.43
CA LEU A 48 -11.95 14.29 -26.23
C LEU A 48 -11.77 13.47 -24.95
N ILE A 49 -12.36 12.27 -24.85
CA ILE A 49 -12.22 11.40 -23.67
C ILE A 49 -10.94 10.55 -23.74
N THR A 50 -10.38 10.35 -24.94
CA THR A 50 -9.16 9.57 -25.18
C THR A 50 -7.98 9.94 -24.24
N PRO A 51 -7.60 11.21 -24.04
CA PRO A 51 -6.53 11.57 -23.09
C PRO A 51 -6.83 11.14 -21.64
N ALA A 52 -8.10 11.17 -21.22
CA ALA A 52 -8.52 10.69 -19.90
C ALA A 52 -8.34 9.18 -19.79
N LEU A 53 -8.73 8.44 -20.84
CA LEU A 53 -8.60 6.98 -20.90
C LEU A 53 -7.14 6.53 -20.90
N VAL A 54 -6.26 7.22 -21.64
CA VAL A 54 -4.82 6.94 -21.65
C VAL A 54 -4.22 7.11 -20.25
N THR A 55 -4.57 8.21 -19.58
CA THR A 55 -4.11 8.47 -18.21
C THR A 55 -4.60 7.38 -17.25
N ALA A 56 -5.87 6.99 -17.36
CA ALA A 56 -6.44 5.94 -16.54
C ALA A 56 -5.73 4.59 -16.75
N ALA A 57 -5.50 4.22 -18.01
CA ALA A 57 -4.82 2.99 -18.37
C ALA A 57 -3.38 2.93 -17.83
N ILE A 58 -2.64 4.04 -17.88
CA ILE A 58 -1.27 4.10 -17.33
C ILE A 58 -1.28 3.88 -15.82
N PHE A 59 -2.19 4.55 -15.09
CA PHE A 59 -2.28 4.39 -13.65
C PHE A 59 -2.69 2.99 -13.23
N GLU A 60 -3.65 2.39 -13.94
CA GLU A 60 -4.09 1.03 -13.69
C GLU A 60 -2.98 0.01 -13.99
N PHE A 61 -2.23 0.22 -15.08
CA PHE A 61 -1.05 -0.59 -15.39
C PHE A 61 0.05 -0.46 -14.32
N TYR A 62 0.33 0.76 -13.86
CA TYR A 62 1.31 1.02 -12.81
C TYR A 62 0.95 0.28 -11.50
N TRP A 63 -0.31 0.34 -11.09
CA TRP A 63 -0.79 -0.40 -9.92
C TRP A 63 -0.75 -1.91 -10.11
N SER A 64 -1.11 -2.40 -11.29
CA SER A 64 -1.02 -3.83 -11.60
C SER A 64 0.43 -4.32 -11.52
N TRP A 65 1.37 -3.52 -12.01
CA TRP A 65 2.80 -3.79 -11.94
C TRP A 65 3.29 -3.85 -10.50
N ASP A 66 2.99 -2.84 -9.67
CA ASP A 66 3.40 -2.80 -8.26
C ASP A 66 2.90 -4.02 -7.47
N ASN A 67 1.65 -4.44 -7.69
CA ASN A 67 1.08 -5.64 -7.06
C ASN A 67 1.84 -6.93 -7.45
N PHE A 68 2.39 -7.01 -8.65
CA PHE A 68 3.19 -8.15 -9.08
C PHE A 68 4.53 -8.23 -8.33
N PHE A 69 5.23 -7.09 -8.18
CA PHE A 69 6.49 -7.04 -7.43
C PHE A 69 6.29 -7.20 -5.94
N GLY A 70 5.25 -6.59 -5.36
CA GLY A 70 4.90 -6.77 -3.96
C GLY A 70 4.56 -8.22 -3.61
N ALA A 71 3.87 -8.95 -4.49
CA ALA A 71 3.62 -10.37 -4.31
C ALA A 71 4.90 -11.22 -4.37
N ALA A 72 5.84 -10.88 -5.27
CA ALA A 72 7.11 -11.57 -5.38
C ALA A 72 8.03 -11.32 -4.16
N ASP A 73 8.11 -10.08 -3.69
CA ASP A 73 8.90 -9.71 -2.51
C ASP A 73 8.33 -10.32 -1.23
N LEU A 74 7.00 -10.32 -1.07
CA LEU A 74 6.35 -11.04 0.03
C LEU A 74 6.74 -12.51 0.02
N PHE A 75 6.69 -13.19 -1.13
CA PHE A 75 7.10 -14.59 -1.27
C PHE A 75 8.57 -14.82 -0.90
N ARG A 76 9.45 -13.89 -1.30
CA ARG A 76 10.88 -13.92 -0.95
C ARG A 76 11.08 -13.78 0.56
N GLU A 77 10.34 -12.89 1.22
CA GLU A 77 10.37 -12.72 2.67
C GLU A 77 9.79 -13.93 3.40
N THR A 78 8.67 -14.52 2.98
CA THR A 78 8.13 -15.74 3.62
C THR A 78 9.10 -16.91 3.48
N ALA A 79 9.78 -17.05 2.34
CA ALA A 79 10.83 -18.06 2.14
C ALA A 79 12.05 -17.82 3.06
N ALA A 80 12.50 -16.57 3.17
CA ALA A 80 13.61 -16.20 4.06
C ALA A 80 13.24 -16.40 5.54
N VAL A 81 12.03 -16.04 5.94
CA VAL A 81 11.50 -16.25 7.30
C VAL A 81 11.36 -17.73 7.62
N HIS A 82 10.90 -18.56 6.69
CA HIS A 82 10.82 -20.01 6.90
C HIS A 82 12.20 -20.64 7.08
N HIS A 83 13.23 -20.15 6.39
CA HIS A 83 14.61 -20.61 6.57
C HIS A 83 15.25 -20.09 7.88
N GLN A 84 14.84 -18.91 8.35
CA GLN A 84 15.25 -18.32 9.63
C GLN A 84 14.53 -18.94 10.84
N ARG A 85 13.40 -19.63 10.63
CA ARG A 85 12.68 -20.42 11.66
C ARG A 85 13.38 -21.74 12.01
N ARG A 86 14.69 -21.85 11.86
CA ARG A 86 15.45 -22.71 12.79
C ARG A 86 15.14 -22.13 14.18
N PRO A 87 14.57 -22.89 15.13
CA PRO A 87 14.29 -22.35 16.46
C PRO A 87 15.60 -21.72 16.93
N GLN A 88 15.59 -20.40 17.15
CA GLN A 88 16.73 -19.71 17.73
C GLN A 88 16.94 -20.42 19.06
N SER A 89 17.94 -21.31 19.05
CA SER A 89 18.17 -22.31 20.07
C SER A 89 18.06 -21.61 21.42
N VAL A 90 17.09 -22.04 22.22
CA VAL A 90 17.06 -21.96 23.69
C VAL A 90 18.29 -21.20 24.18
N ARG A 91 18.20 -19.86 24.23
CA ARG A 91 19.37 -19.02 24.52
C ARG A 91 19.62 -19.15 26.02
N ARG A 92 20.33 -20.23 26.35
CA ARG A 92 20.92 -20.67 27.62
C ARG A 92 20.29 -20.09 28.89
N PRO A 93 19.46 -20.86 29.62
CA PRO A 93 18.95 -20.45 30.94
C PRO A 93 20.08 -20.16 31.97
N GLU A 94 21.30 -20.63 31.72
CA GLU A 94 22.51 -20.34 32.49
C GLU A 94 22.76 -18.84 32.75
N LEU A 95 22.45 -17.96 31.79
CA LEU A 95 22.71 -16.53 31.97
C LEU A 95 21.77 -15.91 33.01
N ARG A 96 20.54 -16.42 33.11
CA ARG A 96 19.55 -15.97 34.09
C ARG A 96 19.94 -16.42 35.50
N TYR A 97 20.45 -17.64 35.65
CA TYR A 97 20.97 -18.13 36.93
C TYR A 97 22.25 -17.40 37.36
N ARG A 98 23.14 -17.03 36.42
CA ARG A 98 24.34 -16.23 36.73
C ARG A 98 24.00 -14.82 37.21
N LEU A 99 22.99 -14.18 36.61
CA LEU A 99 22.56 -12.85 37.05
C LEU A 99 21.92 -12.90 38.44
N VAL A 100 21.06 -13.90 38.71
CA VAL A 100 20.43 -14.08 40.02
C VAL A 100 21.47 -14.38 41.10
N ARG A 101 22.49 -15.20 40.82
CA ARG A 101 23.57 -15.49 41.78
C ARG A 101 24.35 -14.23 42.15
N HIS A 102 24.73 -13.40 41.18
CA HIS A 102 25.41 -12.13 41.46
C HIS A 102 24.57 -11.14 42.29
N VAL A 103 23.24 -11.12 42.09
CA VAL A 103 22.35 -10.25 42.89
C VAL A 103 22.22 -10.76 44.33
N CYS A 104 22.07 -12.07 44.54
CA CYS A 104 22.03 -12.67 45.87
C CYS A 104 23.34 -12.49 46.65
N ASP A 105 24.49 -12.66 45.99
CA ASP A 105 25.80 -12.44 46.60
C ASP A 105 25.98 -10.97 47.03
N GLY A 106 25.50 -10.01 46.22
CA GLY A 106 25.51 -8.60 46.56
C GLY A 106 24.64 -8.26 47.78
N TYR A 107 23.48 -8.91 47.92
CA TYR A 107 22.56 -8.68 49.04
C TYR A 107 23.10 -9.25 50.36
N ALA A 108 23.77 -10.40 50.33
CA ALA A 108 24.37 -11.01 51.53
C ALA A 108 25.52 -10.16 52.11
N VAL A 109 26.30 -9.49 51.26
CA VAL A 109 27.36 -8.57 51.70
C VAL A 109 26.77 -7.29 52.31
N ALA A 110 25.68 -6.78 51.75
CA ALA A 110 25.00 -5.60 52.29
C ALA A 110 24.41 -5.86 53.69
N ASP A 111 23.86 -7.05 53.91
CA ASP A 111 23.29 -7.45 55.21
C ASP A 111 24.37 -7.60 56.29
N SER A 112 25.54 -8.15 55.94
CA SER A 112 26.70 -8.23 56.84
C SER A 112 27.26 -6.85 57.23
N ALA A 113 27.24 -5.88 56.32
CA ALA A 113 27.69 -4.52 56.60
C ALA A 113 26.74 -3.74 57.54
N TYR A 114 25.45 -4.02 57.47
CA TYR A 114 24.45 -3.40 58.36
C TYR A 114 24.50 -3.96 59.80
N SER A 115 24.79 -5.25 59.97
CA SER A 115 24.82 -5.89 61.31
C SER A 115 26.01 -5.49 62.19
N HIS A 116 27.03 -4.79 61.66
CA HIS A 116 28.17 -4.29 62.42
C HIS A 116 28.04 -2.81 62.85
N HIS A 117 26.95 -2.14 62.44
CA HIS A 117 26.67 -0.74 62.76
C HIS A 117 25.51 -0.55 63.77
N LEU A 118 24.99 -1.65 64.34
CA LEU A 118 24.14 -1.71 65.52
C LEU A 118 24.90 -2.41 66.66
#